data_AF-A0A478FS58-F1
#
_entry.id   AF-A0A478FS58-F1
#
_cell.length_a   1.000
_cell.length_b   1.000
_cell.length_c   1.000
_cell.angle_alpha   90.00
_cell.angle_beta   90.00
_cell.angle_gamma   90.00
#
_symmetry.space_group_name_H-M   'P 1'
#
loop_
_entity.id
_entity.type
_entity.pdbx_description
1 polymer ?
#
loop_
_entity_poly.entity_id
_entity_poly.type
_entity_poly.pdbx_seq_one_letter_code
_entity_poly.pdbx_strand_id
1 'polypeptide(L)'
;MASPAAVGAGVIGGSVAVAGTSYAAYTQLRPYDDFLDYANRNWYVYIGEDEEKIASKIKGDSSTANTSNPYKAALKKIRESLRAGTGSDSIQDADIDKAGKSGETESETKLTLVKGAVKVWCEANKKNKPAETDGKIDWSNEKMKENENWKNFAAVCLESTKKN
;
A
#
# COMPACT_ATOMS: atom_id res chain seq x y z
N MET A 1 5.07 -42.38 -39.84
CA MET A 1 5.75 -41.20 -39.26
C MET A 1 4.97 -39.97 -39.71
N ALA A 2 4.46 -39.15 -38.80
CA ALA A 2 3.88 -37.84 -39.13
C ALA A 2 3.72 -36.97 -37.88
N SER A 3 4.47 -35.87 -37.85
CA SER A 3 4.31 -34.66 -37.01
C SER A 3 4.82 -33.48 -37.85
N PRO A 4 4.49 -32.21 -37.56
CA PRO A 4 3.64 -31.70 -36.48
C PRO A 4 2.51 -30.77 -36.97
N ALA A 5 1.61 -30.38 -36.06
CA ALA A 5 1.02 -29.04 -36.02
C ALA A 5 0.64 -28.73 -34.56
N ALA A 6 0.91 -27.52 -34.08
CA ALA A 6 0.64 -27.14 -32.69
C ALA A 6 0.01 -25.75 -32.60
N VAL A 7 -1.27 -25.70 -32.20
CA VAL A 7 -1.93 -24.59 -31.50
C VAL A 7 -2.82 -25.20 -30.41
N GLY A 8 -3.05 -24.59 -29.25
CA GLY A 8 -2.67 -23.24 -28.85
C GLY A 8 -3.83 -22.39 -28.30
N ALA A 9 -4.99 -22.98 -28.02
CA ALA A 9 -6.14 -22.29 -27.42
C ALA A 9 -6.98 -23.23 -26.53
N GLY A 10 -6.75 -23.18 -25.22
CA GLY A 10 -7.53 -23.95 -24.24
C GLY A 10 -8.84 -23.25 -23.89
N VAL A 11 -9.91 -23.50 -24.66
CA VAL A 11 -11.27 -23.00 -24.36
C VAL A 11 -12.10 -24.04 -23.60
N ILE A 12 -12.29 -23.80 -22.30
CA ILE A 12 -13.21 -24.51 -21.41
C ILE A 12 -13.73 -23.44 -20.42
N GLY A 13 -15.03 -23.20 -20.19
CA GLY A 13 -16.25 -23.82 -20.71
C GLY A 13 -17.24 -24.09 -19.58
N GLY A 14 -18.17 -23.17 -19.27
CA GLY A 14 -19.03 -23.29 -18.06
C GLY A 14 -20.01 -22.16 -17.73
N SER A 15 -20.90 -21.82 -18.67
CA SER A 15 -22.31 -21.36 -18.50
C SER A 15 -22.82 -20.67 -17.21
N VAL A 16 -23.34 -19.43 -17.37
CA VAL A 16 -24.59 -18.77 -16.84
C VAL A 16 -25.12 -19.08 -15.41
N ALA A 17 -25.72 -18.18 -14.61
CA ALA A 17 -25.94 -16.71 -14.58
C ALA A 17 -26.37 -16.33 -13.10
N VAL A 18 -27.16 -15.32 -12.67
CA VAL A 18 -28.09 -14.32 -13.26
C VAL A 18 -28.26 -13.08 -12.36
N ALA A 19 -28.75 -11.97 -12.93
CA ALA A 19 -29.53 -10.86 -12.33
C ALA A 19 -29.21 -10.31 -10.91
N GLY A 20 -28.59 -9.13 -10.84
CA GLY A 20 -28.57 -8.30 -9.62
C GLY A 20 -27.68 -7.03 -9.69
N THR A 21 -28.29 -5.85 -9.53
CA THR A 21 -27.66 -4.57 -9.10
C THR A 21 -26.32 -4.12 -9.71
N SER A 22 -26.31 -3.92 -11.03
CA SER A 22 -25.86 -2.70 -11.76
C SER A 22 -24.48 -2.03 -11.56
N TYR A 23 -23.67 -2.34 -10.55
CA TYR A 23 -22.36 -1.67 -10.32
C TYR A 23 -21.24 -2.61 -9.82
N ALA A 24 -21.57 -3.76 -9.25
CA ALA A 24 -20.57 -4.76 -8.82
C ALA A 24 -19.95 -5.55 -9.98
N ALA A 25 -20.61 -5.60 -11.15
CA ALA A 25 -20.24 -6.50 -12.25
C ALA A 25 -18.96 -6.09 -13.01
N TYR A 26 -18.58 -4.81 -13.02
CA TYR A 26 -17.46 -4.34 -13.85
C TYR A 26 -16.08 -4.70 -13.27
N THR A 27 -15.97 -4.88 -11.95
CA THR A 27 -14.72 -5.29 -11.29
C THR A 27 -14.46 -6.80 -11.35
N GLN A 28 -15.45 -7.62 -11.71
CA GLN A 28 -15.28 -9.08 -11.79
C GLN A 28 -14.65 -9.57 -13.11
N LEU A 29 -14.59 -8.72 -14.15
CA LEU A 29 -14.02 -9.09 -15.47
C LEU A 29 -12.51 -8.84 -15.61
N ARG A 30 -11.88 -8.13 -14.68
CA ARG A 30 -10.41 -8.13 -14.52
C ARG A 30 -10.04 -8.26 -13.05
N PRO A 31 -9.28 -9.29 -12.64
CA PRO A 31 -8.69 -9.31 -11.31
C PRO A 31 -7.84 -8.04 -11.12
N TYR A 32 -7.59 -7.68 -9.86
CA TYR A 32 -6.79 -6.49 -9.60
C TYR A 32 -5.34 -6.74 -10.01
N ASP A 33 -4.75 -5.76 -10.68
CA ASP A 33 -3.41 -5.89 -11.23
C ASP A 33 -2.35 -5.83 -10.11
N ASP A 34 -2.53 -4.95 -9.12
CA ASP A 34 -1.68 -4.80 -7.94
C ASP A 34 -2.41 -4.06 -6.79
N PHE A 35 -1.70 -3.82 -5.67
CA PHE A 35 -2.18 -3.05 -4.53
C PHE A 35 -2.66 -1.63 -4.92
N LEU A 36 -2.05 -0.96 -5.89
CA LEU A 36 -2.47 0.38 -6.32
C LEU A 36 -3.78 0.32 -7.13
N ASP A 37 -3.92 -0.65 -8.03
CA ASP A 37 -5.17 -0.89 -8.75
C ASP A 37 -6.31 -1.29 -7.80
N TYR A 38 -6.03 -2.12 -6.78
CA TYR A 38 -6.99 -2.39 -5.69
C TYR A 38 -7.35 -1.12 -4.90
N ALA A 39 -6.36 -0.30 -4.54
CA ALA A 39 -6.58 0.97 -3.83
C ALA A 39 -7.49 1.92 -4.61
N ASN A 40 -7.16 2.20 -5.87
CA ASN A 40 -7.90 3.12 -6.73
C ASN A 40 -9.36 2.66 -6.93
N ARG A 41 -9.58 1.36 -7.17
CA ARG A 41 -10.93 0.78 -7.34
C ARG A 41 -11.73 0.69 -6.02
N ASN A 42 -11.09 0.84 -4.85
CA ASN A 42 -11.73 0.77 -3.53
C ASN A 42 -11.78 2.14 -2.79
N TRP A 43 -11.71 3.26 -3.53
CA TRP A 43 -11.83 4.62 -2.98
C TRP A 43 -10.70 5.03 -2.00
N TYR A 44 -9.48 4.59 -2.31
CA TYR A 44 -8.26 5.09 -1.69
C TYR A 44 -7.50 6.00 -2.64
N VAL A 45 -6.93 7.09 -2.12
CA VAL A 45 -5.96 7.95 -2.81
C VAL A 45 -4.56 7.52 -2.42
N TYR A 46 -3.71 7.27 -3.41
CA TYR A 46 -2.27 7.06 -3.19
C TYR A 46 -1.59 8.37 -2.82
N ILE A 47 -0.74 8.31 -1.78
CA ILE A 47 0.04 9.44 -1.27
C ILE A 47 1.54 9.16 -1.24
N GLY A 48 2.00 8.01 -1.73
CA GLY A 48 3.42 7.65 -1.72
C GLY A 48 4.31 8.62 -2.52
N GLU A 49 3.76 9.27 -3.54
CA GLU A 49 4.41 10.33 -4.31
C GLU A 49 4.24 11.74 -3.69
N ASP A 50 3.28 11.92 -2.78
CA ASP A 50 2.92 13.21 -2.16
C ASP A 50 3.74 13.45 -0.88
N GLU A 51 4.91 14.03 -1.09
CA GLU A 51 5.87 14.35 -0.03
C GLU A 51 5.35 15.34 1.02
N GLU A 52 4.42 16.23 0.66
CA GLU A 52 3.84 17.20 1.61
C GLU A 52 2.79 16.55 2.50
N LYS A 53 1.95 15.65 1.96
CA LYS A 53 1.06 14.80 2.76
C LYS A 53 1.82 13.85 3.68
N ILE A 54 2.87 13.19 3.19
CA ILE A 54 3.71 12.32 4.02
C ILE A 54 4.31 13.13 5.17
N ALA A 55 4.88 14.32 4.89
CA ALA A 55 5.40 15.21 5.93
C ALA A 55 4.32 15.64 6.92
N SER A 56 3.12 15.93 6.45
CA SER A 56 1.97 16.34 7.28
C SER A 56 1.49 15.21 8.19
N LYS A 57 1.42 13.96 7.70
CA LYS A 57 1.09 12.79 8.53
C LYS A 57 2.17 12.46 9.56
N ILE A 58 3.46 12.64 9.22
CA ILE A 58 4.57 12.45 10.17
C ILE A 58 4.52 13.49 11.28
N LYS A 59 4.26 14.77 10.96
CA LYS A 59 4.03 15.82 11.97
C LYS A 59 2.79 15.50 12.81
N GLY A 60 1.69 15.11 12.15
CA GLY A 60 0.38 14.91 12.77
C GLY A 60 -0.31 16.23 13.11
N ASP A 61 -1.48 16.15 13.74
CA ASP A 61 -2.16 17.32 14.28
C ASP A 61 -1.40 17.89 15.49
N SER A 62 -0.86 19.11 15.34
CA SER A 62 -0.19 19.86 16.40
C SER A 62 -1.05 20.07 17.66
N SER A 63 -2.36 19.87 17.54
CA SER A 63 -3.37 20.04 18.59
C SER A 63 -3.38 18.95 19.66
N THR A 64 -2.77 17.78 19.41
CA THR A 64 -2.85 16.59 20.28
C THR A 64 -1.49 16.13 20.80
N ALA A 65 -0.77 17.04 21.47
CA ALA A 65 0.61 16.86 21.97
C ALA A 65 0.89 15.66 22.91
N ASN A 66 -0.12 14.86 23.29
CA ASN A 66 0.00 13.64 24.11
C ASN A 66 -0.56 12.38 23.45
N THR A 67 -1.10 12.44 22.23
CA THR A 67 -1.69 11.28 21.55
C THR A 67 -0.68 10.65 20.61
N SER A 68 -0.38 9.35 20.80
CA SER A 68 0.58 8.63 19.95
C SER A 68 0.17 8.67 18.48
N ASN A 69 0.98 9.31 17.62
CA ASN A 69 0.65 9.53 16.22
C ASN A 69 0.50 8.16 15.50
N PRO A 70 -0.70 7.82 14.98
CA PRO A 70 -0.97 6.51 14.41
C PRO A 70 -0.18 6.25 13.11
N TYR A 71 0.21 7.30 12.39
CA TYR A 71 1.08 7.19 11.23
C TYR A 71 2.51 6.81 11.64
N LYS A 72 3.07 7.47 12.67
CA LYS A 72 4.37 7.06 13.25
C LYS A 72 4.34 5.62 13.76
N ALA A 73 3.24 5.20 14.38
CA ALA A 73 3.04 3.80 14.80
C ALA A 73 2.99 2.82 13.61
N ALA A 74 2.41 3.21 12.47
CA ALA A 74 2.43 2.41 11.25
C ALA A 74 3.85 2.34 10.64
N LEU A 75 4.59 3.44 10.59
CA LEU A 75 5.97 3.48 10.12
C LEU A 75 6.89 2.56 10.93
N LYS A 76 6.73 2.52 12.26
CA LYS A 76 7.50 1.61 13.13
C LYS A 76 7.29 0.13 12.82
N LYS A 77 6.11 -0.27 12.32
CA LYS A 77 5.83 -1.66 11.89
C LYS A 77 6.56 -2.07 10.61
N ILE A 78 6.96 -1.11 9.77
CA ILE A 78 7.68 -1.37 8.52
C ILE A 78 9.14 -0.89 8.53
N ARG A 79 9.65 -0.40 9.68
CA ARG A 79 10.97 0.24 9.80
C ARG A 79 12.13 -0.57 9.20
N GLU A 80 12.08 -1.89 9.31
CA GLU A 80 13.12 -2.81 8.82
C GLU A 80 13.13 -2.87 7.28
N SER A 81 11.99 -2.59 6.66
CA SER A 81 11.82 -2.40 5.21
C SER A 81 12.05 -0.95 4.75
N LEU A 82 12.08 0.02 5.66
CA LEU A 82 12.38 1.43 5.34
C LEU A 82 13.89 1.65 5.27
N ARG A 83 14.42 1.82 4.05
CA ARG A 83 15.84 2.14 3.80
C ARG A 83 16.08 3.65 3.70
N ALA A 84 17.13 4.13 4.36
CA ALA A 84 17.58 5.51 4.22
C ALA A 84 18.43 5.68 2.94
N GLY A 85 17.79 6.16 1.86
CA GLY A 85 18.47 6.42 0.58
C GLY A 85 18.97 5.14 -0.10
N THR A 86 20.18 5.19 -0.67
CA THR A 86 20.83 4.07 -1.37
C THR A 86 21.63 3.13 -0.46
N GLY A 87 21.63 3.37 0.86
CA GLY A 87 22.39 2.59 1.83
C GLY A 87 21.73 1.29 2.30
N SER A 88 22.41 0.64 3.24
CA SER A 88 21.86 -0.50 4.01
C SER A 88 21.26 -0.06 5.35
N ASP A 89 21.39 1.21 5.73
CA ASP A 89 20.89 1.75 6.99
C ASP A 89 19.35 1.81 7.01
N SER A 90 18.75 1.01 7.89
CA SER A 90 17.32 1.03 8.18
C SER A 90 16.97 2.23 9.06
N ILE A 91 15.80 2.83 8.80
CA ILE A 91 15.23 3.91 9.63
C ILE A 91 15.06 3.43 11.08
N GLN A 92 15.57 4.21 12.05
CA GLN A 92 15.44 3.90 13.46
C GLN A 92 14.13 4.44 14.05
N ASP A 93 13.62 3.81 15.10
CA ASP A 93 12.47 4.31 15.88
C ASP A 93 12.66 5.77 16.32
N ALA A 94 13.88 6.13 16.72
CA ALA A 94 14.24 7.48 17.13
C ALA A 94 14.16 8.52 15.99
N ASP A 95 14.42 8.11 14.73
CA ASP A 95 14.27 8.97 13.56
C ASP A 95 12.78 9.28 13.33
N ILE A 96 11.94 8.24 13.39
CA ILE A 96 10.48 8.35 13.27
C ILE A 96 9.92 9.22 14.40
N ASP A 97 10.37 9.01 15.64
CA ASP A 97 9.87 9.78 16.79
C ASP A 97 10.28 11.25 16.77
N LYS A 98 11.53 11.57 16.37
CA LYS A 98 12.03 12.95 16.24
C LYS A 98 11.48 13.69 15.03
N ALA A 99 11.27 13.01 13.91
CA ALA A 99 10.82 13.61 12.65
C ALA A 99 9.59 14.52 12.83
N GLY A 100 9.72 15.80 12.51
CA GLY A 100 8.61 16.76 12.54
C GLY A 100 8.20 17.28 13.93
N LYS A 101 8.94 16.97 15.01
CA LYS A 101 8.76 17.65 16.31
C LYS A 101 9.24 19.10 16.24
N SER A 102 8.45 20.04 16.76
CA SER A 102 8.89 21.43 16.92
C SER A 102 9.95 21.57 18.01
N GLY A 103 11.01 22.35 17.76
CA GLY A 103 12.03 22.71 18.75
C GLY A 103 13.31 21.87 18.77
N GLU A 104 13.38 20.76 18.02
CA GLU A 104 14.63 19.99 17.85
C GLU A 104 15.29 20.32 16.50
N THR A 105 16.55 20.78 16.48
CA THR A 105 17.26 21.15 15.24
C THR A 105 17.44 19.97 14.26
N GLU A 106 17.47 18.73 14.76
CA GLU A 106 17.52 17.53 13.91
C GLU A 106 16.18 17.22 13.21
N SER A 107 15.07 17.80 13.68
CA SER A 107 13.70 17.40 13.33
C SER A 107 13.41 17.42 11.83
N GLU A 108 13.85 18.46 11.11
CA GLU A 108 13.63 18.59 9.67
C GLU A 108 14.51 17.65 8.84
N THR A 109 15.74 17.39 9.31
CA THR A 109 16.63 16.38 8.72
C THR A 109 16.03 14.98 8.88
N LYS A 110 15.55 14.63 10.08
CA LYS A 110 14.87 13.36 10.34
C LYS A 110 13.54 13.25 9.58
N LEU A 111 12.77 14.34 9.47
CA LEU A 111 11.55 14.40 8.66
C LEU A 111 11.84 14.12 7.18
N THR A 112 12.87 14.75 6.62
CA THR A 112 13.28 14.56 5.22
C THR A 112 13.75 13.11 4.96
N LEU A 113 14.55 12.55 5.87
CA LEU A 113 15.04 11.17 5.83
C LEU A 113 13.91 10.14 5.90
N VAL A 114 13.00 10.26 6.88
CA VAL A 114 11.84 9.35 7.02
C VAL A 114 10.89 9.49 5.83
N LYS A 115 10.60 10.71 5.37
CA LYS A 115 9.76 10.99 4.19
C LYS A 115 10.33 10.34 2.93
N GLY A 116 11.64 10.48 2.69
CA GLY A 116 12.32 9.87 1.54
C GLY A 116 12.25 8.33 1.56
N ALA A 117 12.49 7.73 2.73
CA ALA A 117 12.36 6.27 2.91
C ALA A 117 10.92 5.77 2.68
N VAL A 118 9.91 6.52 3.15
CA VAL A 118 8.48 6.21 2.92
C VAL A 118 8.15 6.27 1.43
N LYS A 119 8.57 7.32 0.71
CA LYS A 119 8.37 7.45 -0.73
C LYS A 119 8.94 6.25 -1.50
N VAL A 120 10.21 5.90 -1.23
CA VAL A 120 10.86 4.72 -1.84
C VAL A 120 10.13 3.41 -1.50
N TRP A 121 9.70 3.24 -0.25
CA TRP A 121 8.97 2.04 0.17
C TRP A 121 7.59 1.94 -0.49
N CYS A 122 6.84 3.04 -0.59
CA CYS A 122 5.56 3.07 -1.29
C CYS A 122 5.73 2.75 -2.78
N GLU A 123 6.73 3.34 -3.45
CA GLU A 123 7.04 3.05 -4.85
C GLU A 123 7.40 1.58 -5.09
N ALA A 124 8.16 0.96 -4.18
CA ALA A 124 8.48 -0.46 -4.25
C ALA A 124 7.26 -1.36 -3.99
N ASN A 125 6.35 -0.97 -3.08
CA ASN A 125 5.23 -1.80 -2.64
C ASN A 125 3.94 -1.60 -3.46
N LYS A 126 3.78 -0.51 -4.23
CA LYS A 126 2.54 -0.23 -4.96
C LYS A 126 2.17 -1.29 -6.00
N LYS A 127 3.18 -2.03 -6.51
CA LYS A 127 3.03 -3.14 -7.46
C LYS A 127 2.95 -4.53 -6.82
N ASN A 128 2.97 -4.62 -5.48
CA ASN A 128 2.83 -5.89 -4.78
C ASN A 128 1.40 -6.44 -4.88
N LYS A 129 1.27 -7.74 -4.63
CA LYS A 129 0.01 -8.49 -4.66
C LYS A 129 -0.09 -9.37 -3.40
N PRO A 130 -1.29 -9.86 -3.04
CA PRO A 130 -1.42 -10.96 -2.10
C PRO A 130 -0.65 -12.20 -2.56
N ALA A 131 -0.36 -13.10 -1.62
CA ALA A 131 0.20 -14.41 -1.95
C ALA A 131 -0.77 -15.18 -2.86
N GLU A 132 -0.20 -15.91 -3.82
CA GLU A 132 -0.96 -16.75 -4.74
C GLU A 132 -1.19 -18.14 -4.12
N THR A 133 -2.44 -18.60 -4.16
CA THR A 133 -2.88 -19.92 -3.67
C THR A 133 -3.53 -20.66 -4.84
N ASP A 134 -3.07 -21.87 -5.15
CA ASP A 134 -3.58 -22.70 -6.25
C ASP A 134 -3.70 -21.96 -7.61
N GLY A 135 -2.68 -21.15 -7.94
CA GLY A 135 -2.62 -20.37 -9.18
C GLY A 135 -3.57 -19.16 -9.21
N LYS A 136 -4.08 -18.71 -8.05
CA LYS A 136 -5.05 -17.62 -7.93
C LYS A 136 -4.70 -16.68 -6.77
N ILE A 137 -4.91 -15.39 -7.00
CA ILE A 137 -4.74 -14.34 -5.99
C ILE A 137 -6.12 -13.96 -5.46
N ASP A 138 -6.36 -14.20 -4.17
CA ASP A 138 -7.62 -13.83 -3.51
C ASP A 138 -7.61 -12.36 -3.11
N TRP A 139 -8.35 -11.56 -3.88
CA TRP A 139 -8.56 -10.13 -3.68
C TRP A 139 -9.87 -9.81 -2.93
N SER A 140 -10.47 -10.77 -2.24
CA SER A 140 -11.64 -10.52 -1.39
C SER A 140 -11.32 -9.49 -0.32
N ASN A 141 -12.34 -8.71 0.07
CA ASN A 141 -12.20 -7.73 1.15
C ASN A 141 -11.78 -8.38 2.49
N GLU A 142 -12.04 -9.67 2.66
CA GLU A 142 -11.62 -10.45 3.84
C GLU A 142 -10.14 -10.83 3.76
N LYS A 143 -9.66 -11.42 2.65
CA LYS A 143 -8.22 -11.73 2.51
C LYS A 143 -7.34 -10.50 2.44
N MET A 144 -7.82 -9.39 1.89
CA MET A 144 -7.14 -8.11 1.97
C MET A 144 -7.11 -7.57 3.42
N LYS A 145 -8.18 -7.75 4.22
CA LYS A 145 -8.17 -7.43 5.67
C LYS A 145 -7.34 -8.37 6.52
N GLU A 146 -6.96 -9.55 6.03
CA GLU A 146 -6.00 -10.44 6.69
C GLU A 146 -4.55 -10.08 6.32
N ASN A 147 -4.28 -9.76 5.06
CA ASN A 147 -2.95 -9.52 4.49
C ASN A 147 -2.18 -8.36 5.16
N GLU A 148 -1.03 -8.64 5.78
CA GLU A 148 -0.23 -7.65 6.49
C GLU A 148 0.52 -6.67 5.57
N ASN A 149 0.97 -7.11 4.40
CA ASN A 149 1.61 -6.24 3.42
C ASN A 149 0.60 -5.19 2.90
N TRP A 150 -0.65 -5.60 2.65
CA TRP A 150 -1.73 -4.67 2.32
C TRP A 150 -2.07 -3.73 3.48
N LYS A 151 -2.24 -4.24 4.72
CA LYS A 151 -2.48 -3.38 5.91
C LYS A 151 -1.43 -2.28 6.05
N ASN A 152 -0.16 -2.67 5.92
CA ASN A 152 0.97 -1.75 6.04
C ASN A 152 1.01 -0.75 4.88
N PHE A 153 0.80 -1.21 3.64
CA PHE A 153 0.71 -0.33 2.47
C PHE A 153 -0.46 0.66 2.58
N ALA A 154 -1.63 0.21 3.02
CA ALA A 154 -2.80 1.05 3.20
C ALA A 154 -2.68 2.04 4.37
N ALA A 155 -1.96 1.69 5.43
CA ALA A 155 -1.73 2.59 6.56
C ALA A 155 -0.67 3.67 6.29
N VAL A 156 0.28 3.40 5.38
CA VAL A 156 1.44 4.28 5.12
C VAL A 156 1.32 5.06 3.80
N CYS A 157 0.82 4.42 2.74
CA CYS A 157 0.85 4.94 1.37
C CYS A 157 -0.52 5.37 0.82
N LEU A 158 -1.62 5.16 1.57
CA LEU A 158 -2.98 5.45 1.13
C LEU A 158 -3.73 6.39 2.09
N GLU A 159 -4.73 7.09 1.55
CA GLU A 159 -5.79 7.76 2.31
C GLU A 159 -7.16 7.27 1.86
N SER A 160 -8.07 7.01 2.80
CA SER A 160 -9.48 6.76 2.48
C SER A 160 -10.14 8.06 2.00
N THR A 161 -10.75 8.07 0.81
CA THR A 161 -11.54 9.23 0.36
C THR A 161 -12.93 9.29 0.99
N LYS A 162 -13.36 8.21 1.68
CA LYS A 162 -14.50 8.31 2.60
C LYS A 162 -14.10 9.16 3.79
N LYS A 163 -14.58 10.41 3.79
CA LYS A 163 -14.90 11.12 5.02
C LYS A 163 -15.90 10.27 5.82
N ASN A 164 -15.59 10.03 7.08
CA ASN A 164 -16.61 9.85 8.11
C ASN A 164 -17.04 11.24 8.60
#